data_AF-A0A6B9RDA9-F1
#
_entry.id   AF-A0A6B9RDA9-F1
#
_cell.length_a   1.000
_cell.length_b   1.000
_cell.length_c   1.000
_cell.angle_alpha   90.00
_cell.angle_beta   90.00
_cell.angle_gamma   90.00
#
_symmetry.space_group_name_H-M   'P 1'
#
loop_
_entity.id
_entity.type
_entity.pdbx_description
1 polymer ?
#
loop_
_entity_poly.entity_id
_entity_poly.type
_entity_poly.pdbx_seq_one_letter_code
_entity_poly.pdbx_strand_id
1 'polypeptide(L)' 'NFVMPATAIPSALVLDIVLLLTRNWTITAVIGAWMFAALFYPSNW' A
#
# COMPACT_ATOMS: atom_id res chain seq x y z
N ASN A 1 -1.07 -19.06 -14.80
CA ASN A 1 -2.21 -18.54 -14.03
C ASN A 1 -2.54 -19.33 -12.76
N PHE A 2 -1.95 -20.51 -12.50
CA PHE A 2 -2.32 -21.31 -11.31
C PHE A 2 -1.61 -20.87 -10.01
N VAL A 3 -0.43 -20.22 -10.10
CA VAL A 3 0.42 -19.83 -8.95
C VAL A 3 1.03 -18.43 -9.12
N MET A 4 0.32 -17.54 -9.83
CA MET A 4 0.82 -16.17 -10.00
C MET A 4 0.76 -15.42 -8.66
N PRO A 5 1.79 -14.65 -8.31
CA PRO A 5 1.81 -13.87 -7.08
C PRO A 5 0.89 -12.65 -7.20
N ALA A 6 0.51 -12.09 -6.05
CA ALA A 6 -0.21 -10.83 -5.99
C ALA A 6 0.69 -9.63 -6.37
N THR A 7 0.12 -8.64 -7.03
CA THR A 7 0.72 -7.34 -7.33
C THR A 7 0.59 -6.41 -6.13
N ALA A 8 1.69 -6.18 -5.41
CA ALA A 8 1.73 -5.33 -4.22
C ALA A 8 2.42 -3.96 -4.42
N ILE A 9 3.06 -3.75 -5.57
CA ILE A 9 3.87 -2.54 -5.84
C ILE A 9 3.06 -1.24 -5.71
N PRO A 10 1.84 -1.11 -6.28
CA PRO A 10 1.07 0.13 -6.15
C PRO A 10 0.72 0.47 -4.71
N SER A 11 0.27 -0.52 -3.93
CA SER A 11 -0.05 -0.35 -2.51
C SER A 11 1.19 0.04 -1.69
N ALA A 12 2.34 -0.58 -1.97
CA ALA A 12 3.60 -0.27 -1.29
C ALA A 12 4.09 1.16 -1.57
N LEU A 13 4.00 1.62 -2.82
CA LEU A 13 4.38 3.00 -3.17
C LEU A 13 3.57 4.03 -2.40
N VAL A 14 2.26 3.81 -2.22
CA VAL A 14 1.42 4.73 -1.45
C VAL A 14 1.80 4.73 0.03
N LEU A 15 2.12 3.57 0.61
CA LEU A 15 2.64 3.48 1.98
C LEU A 15 3.93 4.28 2.15
N ASP A 16 4.87 4.16 1.21
CA ASP A 16 6.14 4.87 1.20
C ASP A 16 5.95 6.38 1.00
N ILE A 17 5.04 6.80 0.11
CA ILE A 17 4.71 8.22 -0.10
C ILE A 17 4.10 8.83 1.16
N VAL A 18 3.20 8.12 1.85
CA VAL A 18 2.63 8.61 3.12
C VAL A 18 3.73 8.80 4.16
N LEU A 19 4.67 7.86 4.28
CA LEU A 19 5.82 8.01 5.19
C LEU A 19 6.74 9.17 4.77
N LEU A 20 7.02 9.31 3.48
CA LEU A 20 7.88 10.37 2.94
C LEU A 20 7.32 11.77 3.23
N LEU A 21 6.03 11.97 3.00
CA LEU A 21 5.37 13.27 3.15
C LEU A 21 5.16 13.65 4.62
N THR A 22 4.77 12.68 5.45
CA THR A 22 4.39 12.96 6.84
C THR A 22 5.56 12.81 7.81
N ARG A 23 6.60 12.05 7.42
CA ARG A 23 7.75 11.66 8.26
C ARG A 23 7.33 11.13 9.63
N ASN A 24 6.15 10.54 9.72
CA ASN A 24 5.57 10.10 10.98
C ASN A 24 5.04 8.67 10.86
N TRP A 25 5.68 7.78 11.60
CA TRP A 25 5.33 6.36 11.61
C TRP A 25 3.89 6.09 12.07
N THR A 26 3.34 6.88 13.00
CA THR A 26 1.95 6.70 13.45
C THR A 26 0.95 7.02 12.35
N ILE A 27 1.20 8.06 11.55
CA ILE A 27 0.35 8.43 10.42
C ILE A 27 0.47 7.38 9.32
N THR A 28 1.68 6.90 9.03
CA THR A 28 1.89 5.79 8.08
C THR A 28 1.18 4.51 8.51
N ALA A 29 1.22 4.17 9.80
CA ALA A 29 0.57 2.99 10.34
C ALA A 29 -0.96 3.07 10.27
N VAL A 30 -1.55 4.25 10.49
CA VAL A 30 -2.99 4.44 10.39
C VAL A 30 -3.42 4.65 8.94
N ILE A 31 -3.02 5.76 8.31
CA ILE A 31 -3.53 6.13 6.98
C ILE A 31 -2.90 5.26 5.89
N GLY A 32 -1.58 5.05 5.96
CA GLY A 32 -0.86 4.27 4.95
C GLY A 32 -1.32 2.80 4.88
N ALA A 33 -1.57 2.16 6.02
CA ALA A 33 -2.08 0.79 6.05
C ALA A 33 -3.50 0.66 5.46
N TRP A 34 -4.38 1.63 5.76
CA TRP A 34 -5.72 1.66 5.18
C TRP A 34 -5.68 1.86 3.66
N MET A 35 -4.83 2.78 3.17
CA MET A 35 -4.64 3.00 1.74
C MET A 35 -4.01 1.78 1.05
N PHE A 36 -3.06 1.11 1.70
CA PHE A 36 -2.45 -0.13 1.20
C PHE A 36 -3.53 -1.20 0.95
N ALA A 37 -4.40 -1.42 1.94
CA ALA A 37 -5.49 -2.39 1.85
C ALA A 37 -6.52 -2.02 0.78
N ALA A 38 -6.90 -0.74 0.70
CA ALA A 38 -7.86 -0.26 -0.29
C ALA A 38 -7.37 -0.44 -1.74
N LEU A 39 -6.07 -0.23 -1.98
CA LEU A 39 -5.47 -0.35 -3.31
C LEU A 39 -5.11 -1.78 -3.71
N PHE A 40 -5.09 -2.72 -2.76
CA PHE A 40 -4.67 -4.08 -3.02
C PHE A 40 -5.60 -4.83 -3.98
N TYR A 41 -6.92 -4.64 -3.89
CA TYR A 41 -7.83 -5.31 -4.81
C TYR A 41 -7.78 -4.72 -6.23
N PRO A 42 -7.85 -3.39 -6.43
CA PRO A 42 -7.66 -2.78 -7.75
C PRO A 42 -6.31 -3.09 -8.42
N SER A 43 -5.24 -3.31 -7.65
CA SER A 43 -3.93 -3.68 -8.23
C SER A 43 -3.83 -5.14 -8.66
N ASN A 44 -4.78 -5.98 -8.22
CA ASN A 44 -4.83 -7.43 -8.47
C ASN A 44 -6.03 -7.87 -9.31
N TRP A 45 -6.92 -6.94 -9.67
CA TRP A 45 -8.04 -7.15 -10.58
C TRP A 45 -7.56 -7.15 -12.03
#